data_AF-A0A523R222-F1
#
_entry.id   AF-A0A523R222-F1
#
_cell.length_a   1.000
_cell.length_b   1.000
_cell.length_c   1.000
_cell.angle_alpha   90.00
_cell.angle_beta   90.00
_cell.angle_gamma   90.00
#
_symmetry.space_group_name_H-M   'P 1'
#
loop_
_entity.id
_entity.type
_entity.pdbx_description
1 polymer ?
#
loop_
_entity_poly.entity_id
_entity_poly.type
_entity_poly.pdbx_seq_one_letter_code
_entity_poly.pdbx_strand_id
1 'polypeptide(L)'
;MNRRVISIGLIVLGLALVFVSVLITANNREEQDFPAIRLPEQLAGIFRYSMVTGPQALDEISFMHGKEFELISGARGTYGQRGEITVWVSSASSENAANELVEEMTEKIAEGNSPFIPTGEDLLGGRIIHRLEGLGQVHFYFQSGNLVIWFGVDSELADQALVQVLDYYP
;
A
#
# COMPACT_ATOMS: atom_id res chain seq x y z
N MET A 1 55.50 27.67 4.50
CA MET A 1 54.50 26.59 4.33
C MET A 1 54.27 26.37 2.85
N ASN A 2 54.48 25.15 2.34
CA ASN A 2 54.54 24.90 0.90
C ASN A 2 53.14 24.98 0.28
N ARG A 3 52.94 25.89 -0.68
CA ARG A 3 51.67 26.07 -1.40
C ARG A 3 51.07 24.75 -1.92
N ARG A 4 51.92 23.80 -2.33
CA ARG A 4 51.52 22.46 -2.78
C ARG A 4 50.86 21.61 -1.70
N VAL A 5 51.33 21.70 -0.46
CA VAL A 5 50.76 20.94 0.68
C VAL A 5 49.37 21.50 1.05
N ILE A 6 49.22 22.83 0.97
CA ILE A 6 47.93 23.51 1.19
C ILE A 6 46.92 23.11 0.10
N SER A 7 47.34 23.09 -1.17
CA SER A 7 46.47 22.70 -2.30
C SER A 7 46.02 21.25 -2.21
N ILE A 8 46.91 20.32 -1.86
CA ILE A 8 46.56 18.89 -1.69
C ILE A 8 45.58 18.72 -0.52
N GLY A 9 45.80 19.41 0.60
CA GLY A 9 44.89 19.40 1.74
C GLY A 9 43.47 19.88 1.38
N LEU A 10 43.35 20.94 0.58
CA LEU A 10 42.06 21.46 0.14
C LEU A 10 41.31 20.52 -0.82
N ILE A 11 42.03 19.82 -1.70
CA ILE A 11 41.41 18.86 -2.63
C ILE A 11 40.85 17.65 -1.86
N VAL A 12 41.62 17.10 -0.91
CA VAL A 12 41.18 15.97 -0.09
C VAL A 12 39.97 16.35 0.76
N LEU A 13 39.98 17.56 1.35
CA LEU A 13 38.85 18.06 2.12
C LEU A 13 37.60 18.26 1.25
N GLY A 14 37.75 18.80 0.04
CA GLY A 14 36.66 18.96 -0.91
C GLY A 14 36.04 17.62 -1.31
N LEU A 15 36.87 16.62 -1.60
CA LEU A 15 36.41 15.26 -1.92
C LEU A 15 35.68 14.60 -0.74
N ALA A 16 36.20 14.78 0.48
CA ALA A 16 35.53 14.27 1.68
C ALA A 16 34.15 14.91 1.89
N LEU A 17 34.02 16.23 1.67
CA LEU A 17 32.74 16.93 1.77
C LEU A 17 31.74 16.48 0.71
N VAL A 18 32.19 16.26 -0.53
CA VAL A 18 31.33 15.72 -1.60
C VAL A 18 30.88 14.30 -1.25
N PHE A 19 31.78 13.46 -0.74
CA PHE A 19 31.46 12.08 -0.36
C PHE A 19 30.46 12.03 0.81
N VAL A 20 30.65 12.87 1.83
CA VAL A 20 29.70 13.01 2.94
C VAL A 20 28.35 13.55 2.46
N SER A 21 28.34 14.53 1.55
CA SER A 21 27.12 15.05 0.94
C SER A 21 26.36 13.97 0.17
N VAL A 22 27.05 13.16 -0.64
CA VAL A 22 26.44 12.03 -1.37
C VAL A 22 25.88 10.98 -0.41
N LEU A 23 26.58 10.66 0.68
CA LEU A 23 26.10 9.74 1.70
C LEU A 23 24.86 10.28 2.44
N ILE A 24 24.85 11.58 2.76
CA ILE A 24 23.69 12.23 3.36
C ILE A 24 22.51 12.23 2.40
N THR A 25 22.69 12.59 1.12
CA THR A 25 21.60 12.59 0.13
C THR A 25 21.12 11.19 -0.24
N ALA A 26 22.00 10.18 -0.22
CA ALA A 26 21.59 8.79 -0.42
C ALA A 26 20.77 8.25 0.76
N ASN A 27 21.06 8.71 1.99
CA ASN A 27 20.33 8.36 3.20
C ASN A 27 19.08 9.24 3.43
N ASN A 28 19.10 10.46 2.90
CA ASN A 28 18.01 11.44 2.90
C ASN A 28 17.38 11.51 1.50
N ARG A 29 17.30 10.40 0.76
CA ARG A 29 16.42 10.32 -0.40
C ARG A 29 15.03 10.64 0.13
N GLU A 30 14.60 11.85 -0.17
CA GLU A 30 13.33 12.48 0.16
C GLU A 30 12.29 11.45 0.60
N GLU A 31 11.77 11.62 1.82
CA GLU A 31 10.35 11.39 2.04
C GLU A 31 9.63 12.17 0.93
N GLN A 32 9.42 11.54 -0.22
CA GLN A 32 8.45 12.05 -1.18
C GLN A 32 7.17 12.19 -0.37
N ASP A 33 6.58 13.38 -0.44
CA ASP A 33 5.41 13.76 0.35
C ASP A 33 4.20 13.01 -0.22
N PHE A 34 4.14 11.71 0.09
CA PHE A 34 3.08 10.83 -0.34
C PHE A 34 1.81 11.24 0.37
N PRO A 35 0.66 11.33 -0.33
CA PRO A 35 -0.61 11.56 0.32
C PRO A 35 -0.79 10.56 1.47
N ALA A 36 -0.98 11.05 2.69
CA ALA A 36 -1.11 10.20 3.85
C ALA A 36 -2.43 9.43 3.81
N ILE A 37 -2.37 8.14 3.44
CA ILE A 37 -3.52 7.26 3.53
C ILE A 37 -3.78 6.94 5.00
N ARG A 38 -4.97 7.30 5.47
CA ARG A 38 -5.42 6.99 6.82
C ARG A 38 -6.10 5.63 6.84
N LEU A 39 -5.83 4.87 7.89
CA LEU A 39 -6.52 3.61 8.21
C LEU A 39 -7.36 3.79 9.48
N PRO A 40 -8.49 3.07 9.62
CA PRO A 40 -9.27 3.09 10.85
C PRO A 40 -8.46 2.55 12.03
N GLU A 41 -8.72 3.04 13.25
CA GLU A 41 -8.03 2.56 14.45
C GLU A 41 -8.54 1.18 14.90
N GLN A 42 -9.79 0.86 14.53
CA GLN A 42 -10.47 -0.38 14.89
C GLN A 42 -11.38 -0.82 13.74
N LEU A 43 -11.45 -2.13 13.51
CA LEU A 43 -12.39 -2.76 12.59
C LEU A 43 -13.00 -4.00 13.25
N ALA A 44 -14.32 -4.16 13.15
CA ALA A 44 -15.09 -5.24 13.77
C ALA A 44 -14.77 -5.47 15.26
N GLY A 45 -14.52 -4.38 16.01
CA GLY A 45 -14.13 -4.45 17.42
C GLY A 45 -12.65 -4.80 17.67
N ILE A 46 -11.86 -5.06 16.63
CA ILE A 46 -10.44 -5.40 16.71
C ILE A 46 -9.57 -4.17 16.47
N PHE A 47 -8.71 -3.84 17.43
CA PHE A 47 -7.78 -2.71 17.29
C PHE A 47 -6.66 -3.00 16.30
N ARG A 48 -6.23 -1.95 15.60
CA ARG A 48 -5.06 -2.01 14.73
C ARG A 48 -3.82 -2.31 15.56
N TYR A 49 -3.18 -3.43 15.25
CA TYR A 49 -1.96 -3.89 15.89
C TYR A 49 -0.70 -3.25 15.27
N SER A 50 -0.68 -3.11 13.94
CA SER A 50 0.44 -2.50 13.22
C SER A 50 0.00 -1.81 11.95
N MET A 51 0.84 -0.90 11.46
CA MET A 51 0.62 -0.14 10.24
C MET A 51 1.94 0.10 9.50
N VAL A 52 1.92 -0.02 8.19
CA VAL A 52 3.00 0.35 7.25
C VAL A 52 2.40 1.35 6.26
N THR A 53 3.12 2.43 5.94
CA THR A 53 2.65 3.49 5.02
C THR A 53 3.76 3.99 4.11
N GLY A 54 3.39 4.72 3.06
CA GLY A 54 4.33 5.40 2.18
C GLY A 54 5.11 4.41 1.29
N PRO A 55 6.40 4.68 1.00
CA PRO A 55 7.21 3.85 0.09
C PRO A 55 7.21 2.37 0.43
N GLN A 56 7.28 2.03 1.72
CA GLN A 56 7.36 0.64 2.14
C GLN A 56 6.06 -0.12 1.82
N ALA A 57 4.91 0.49 2.05
CA ALA A 57 3.62 -0.12 1.70
C ALA A 57 3.45 -0.19 0.16
N LEU A 58 3.95 0.82 -0.55
CA LEU A 58 3.94 0.86 -2.00
C LEU A 58 4.75 -0.30 -2.60
N ASP A 59 5.97 -0.52 -2.11
CA ASP A 59 6.83 -1.63 -2.54
C ASP A 59 6.17 -3.00 -2.30
N GLU A 60 5.50 -3.18 -1.14
CA GLU A 60 4.74 -4.39 -0.82
C GLU A 60 3.59 -4.60 -1.83
N ILE A 61 2.81 -3.56 -2.12
CA ILE A 61 1.65 -3.63 -3.03
C ILE A 61 2.11 -3.84 -4.48
N SER A 62 3.11 -3.09 -4.95
CA SER A 62 3.65 -3.23 -6.30
C SER A 62 4.29 -4.60 -6.55
N PHE A 63 4.85 -5.24 -5.52
CA PHE A 63 5.34 -6.61 -5.64
C PHE A 63 4.21 -7.62 -5.94
N MET A 64 3.01 -7.38 -5.41
CA MET A 64 1.83 -8.25 -5.65
C MET A 64 1.18 -8.04 -7.01
N HIS A 65 1.16 -6.80 -7.51
CA HIS A 65 0.42 -6.45 -8.73
C HIS A 65 1.30 -6.28 -9.98
N GLY A 66 2.62 -6.24 -9.83
CA GLY A 66 3.56 -5.90 -10.89
C GLY A 66 3.83 -4.40 -10.97
N LYS A 67 4.87 -4.02 -11.72
CA LYS A 67 5.34 -2.62 -11.83
C LYS A 67 4.55 -1.78 -12.84
N GLU A 68 3.46 -2.30 -13.39
CA GLU A 68 2.73 -1.66 -14.49
C GLU A 68 1.80 -0.54 -14.01
N PHE A 69 1.48 -0.50 -12.72
CA PHE A 69 0.65 0.53 -12.13
C PHE A 69 1.43 1.64 -11.46
N GLU A 70 1.18 2.86 -11.91
CA GLU A 70 1.64 4.08 -11.24
C GLU A 70 0.78 4.33 -9.99
N LEU A 71 1.11 3.60 -8.93
CA LEU A 71 0.57 3.84 -7.60
C LEU A 71 1.27 5.06 -6.98
N ILE A 72 0.48 6.01 -6.48
CA ILE A 72 1.01 7.21 -5.83
C ILE A 72 1.41 6.89 -4.40
N SER A 73 0.58 6.23 -3.60
CA SER A 73 0.87 5.96 -2.19
C SER A 73 0.20 4.67 -1.74
N GLY A 74 0.66 4.14 -0.60
CA GLY A 74 0.14 2.89 -0.04
C GLY A 74 0.05 2.93 1.49
N ALA A 75 -0.86 2.12 2.02
CA ALA A 75 -0.93 1.77 3.43
C ALA A 75 -1.33 0.30 3.60
N ARG A 76 -0.77 -0.35 4.62
CA ARG A 76 -1.17 -1.66 5.10
C ARG A 76 -1.41 -1.61 6.60
N GLY A 77 -2.58 -2.04 7.05
CA GLY A 77 -2.92 -2.18 8.47
C GLY A 77 -3.18 -3.64 8.82
N THR A 78 -2.62 -4.10 9.93
CA THR A 78 -2.95 -5.40 10.52
C THR A 78 -3.73 -5.16 11.81
N TYR A 79 -4.91 -5.75 11.94
CA TYR A 79 -5.78 -5.65 13.12
C TYR A 79 -5.79 -6.99 13.82
N GLY A 80 -5.60 -6.91 15.15
CA GLY A 80 -5.42 -8.08 15.99
C GLY A 80 -4.02 -8.70 15.84
N GLN A 81 -3.59 -9.42 16.87
CA GLN A 81 -2.21 -9.93 16.94
C GLN A 81 -1.97 -11.10 15.98
N ARG A 82 -3.02 -11.78 15.52
CA ARG A 82 -2.93 -12.92 14.61
C ARG A 82 -3.18 -12.52 13.15
N GLY A 83 -3.52 -11.25 12.90
CA GLY A 83 -3.88 -10.76 11.57
C GLY A 83 -5.31 -11.11 11.18
N GLU A 84 -6.22 -11.09 12.16
CA GLU A 84 -7.65 -11.34 11.98
C GLU A 84 -8.27 -10.47 10.87
N ILE A 85 -7.74 -9.26 10.68
CA ILE A 85 -8.04 -8.41 9.54
C ILE A 85 -6.73 -7.81 9.03
N THR A 86 -6.47 -7.88 7.73
CA THR A 86 -5.39 -7.13 7.08
C THR A 86 -5.98 -6.30 5.96
N VAL A 87 -5.74 -4.99 5.99
CA VAL A 87 -6.23 -4.01 5.01
C VAL A 87 -5.04 -3.45 4.24
N TRP A 88 -5.13 -3.44 2.92
CA TRP A 88 -4.25 -2.75 2.01
C TRP A 88 -5.05 -1.66 1.31
N VAL A 89 -4.49 -0.47 1.24
CA VAL A 89 -5.07 0.67 0.52
C VAL A 89 -3.98 1.27 -0.34
N SER A 90 -4.24 1.43 -1.62
CA SER A 90 -3.37 2.12 -2.56
C SER A 90 -4.12 3.29 -3.19
N SER A 91 -3.41 4.39 -3.46
CA SER A 91 -3.96 5.52 -4.21
C SER A 91 -3.41 5.51 -5.63
N ALA A 92 -4.30 5.54 -6.62
CA ALA A 92 -3.94 5.76 -8.02
C ALA A 92 -3.93 7.26 -8.36
N SER A 93 -3.45 7.60 -9.56
CA SER A 93 -3.41 8.97 -10.08
C SER A 93 -4.77 9.59 -10.35
N SER A 94 -5.80 8.77 -10.54
CA SER A 94 -7.17 9.20 -10.79
C SER A 94 -8.17 8.09 -10.42
N GLU A 95 -9.46 8.42 -10.39
CA GLU A 95 -10.53 7.43 -10.22
C GLU A 95 -10.53 6.41 -11.37
N ASN A 96 -10.29 6.84 -12.61
CA ASN A 96 -10.20 5.92 -13.74
C ASN A 96 -9.03 4.94 -13.58
N ALA A 97 -7.87 5.43 -13.16
CA ALA A 97 -6.71 4.57 -12.91
C ALA A 97 -6.95 3.58 -11.75
N ALA A 98 -7.74 3.96 -10.73
CA ALA A 98 -8.14 3.05 -9.68
C ALA A 98 -9.13 1.98 -10.18
N ASN A 99 -10.07 2.36 -11.06
CA ASN A 99 -10.99 1.42 -11.70
C ASN A 99 -10.23 0.41 -12.58
N GLU A 100 -9.32 0.88 -13.44
CA GLU A 100 -8.47 0.03 -14.28
C GLU A 100 -7.66 -0.98 -13.43
N LEU A 101 -7.15 -0.55 -12.27
CA LEU A 101 -6.47 -1.45 -11.34
C LEU A 101 -7.40 -2.53 -10.78
N VAL A 102 -8.63 -2.20 -10.40
CA VAL A 102 -9.63 -3.18 -9.92
C VAL A 102 -10.03 -4.16 -11.03
N GLU A 103 -10.21 -3.67 -12.25
CA GLU A 103 -10.51 -4.50 -13.43
C GLU A 103 -9.37 -5.50 -13.70
N GLU A 104 -8.13 -5.04 -13.75
CA GLU A 104 -6.98 -5.93 -13.99
C GLU A 104 -6.79 -6.94 -12.85
N MET A 105 -7.02 -6.54 -11.59
CA MET A 105 -7.01 -7.48 -10.46
C MET A 105 -8.05 -8.59 -10.67
N THR A 106 -9.26 -8.22 -11.11
CA THR A 106 -10.34 -9.18 -11.40
C THR A 106 -9.97 -10.11 -12.53
N GLU A 107 -9.39 -9.59 -13.62
CA GLU A 107 -8.92 -10.40 -14.76
C GLU A 107 -7.83 -11.39 -14.34
N LYS A 108 -6.79 -10.91 -13.62
CA LYS A 108 -5.68 -11.77 -13.13
C LYS A 108 -6.16 -12.88 -12.19
N ILE A 109 -7.15 -12.61 -11.36
CA ILE A 109 -7.75 -13.64 -10.50
C ILE A 109 -8.55 -14.64 -11.35
N ALA A 110 -9.30 -14.17 -12.34
CA ALA A 110 -10.09 -15.01 -13.23
C ALA A 110 -9.24 -15.96 -14.11
N GLU A 111 -7.98 -15.60 -14.40
CA GLU A 111 -7.03 -16.50 -15.06
C GLU A 111 -6.72 -17.78 -14.25
N GLY A 112 -7.02 -17.79 -12.94
CA GLY A 112 -6.87 -18.96 -12.08
C GLY A 112 -5.44 -19.25 -11.62
N ASN A 113 -4.48 -18.35 -11.91
CA ASN A 113 -3.08 -18.46 -11.47
C ASN A 113 -2.83 -17.79 -10.11
N SER A 114 -3.88 -17.61 -9.30
CA SER A 114 -3.82 -16.96 -7.99
C SER A 114 -4.28 -17.93 -6.89
N PRO A 115 -3.89 -17.71 -5.63
CA PRO A 115 -4.42 -18.49 -4.50
C PRO A 115 -5.85 -18.09 -4.09
N PHE A 116 -6.48 -17.16 -4.81
CA PHE A 116 -7.81 -16.64 -4.50
C PHE A 116 -8.87 -17.21 -5.44
N ILE A 117 -10.02 -17.54 -4.87
CA ILE A 117 -11.18 -18.11 -5.55
C ILE A 117 -12.31 -17.08 -5.48
N PRO A 118 -12.81 -16.56 -6.62
CA PRO A 118 -13.99 -15.72 -6.64
C PRO A 118 -15.22 -16.42 -6.08
N THR A 119 -15.93 -15.78 -5.17
CA THR A 119 -17.15 -16.31 -4.53
C THR A 119 -18.39 -15.49 -4.83
N GLY A 120 -18.24 -14.28 -5.37
CA GLY A 120 -19.35 -13.45 -5.81
C GLY A 120 -19.00 -11.97 -5.87
N GLU A 121 -20.00 -11.17 -6.21
CA GLU A 121 -19.94 -9.71 -6.21
C GLU A 121 -21.21 -9.16 -5.56
N ASP A 122 -21.05 -8.10 -4.78
CA ASP A 122 -22.16 -7.37 -4.16
C ASP A 122 -22.20 -5.93 -4.67
N LEU A 123 -23.40 -5.41 -4.97
CA LEU A 123 -23.59 -3.99 -5.29
C LEU A 123 -24.02 -3.24 -4.03
N LEU A 124 -23.08 -2.57 -3.37
CA LEU A 124 -23.32 -1.86 -2.10
C LEU A 124 -22.96 -0.38 -2.25
N GLY A 125 -23.90 0.51 -1.93
CA GLY A 125 -23.68 1.95 -2.03
C GLY A 125 -23.34 2.44 -3.45
N GLY A 126 -23.79 1.73 -4.49
CA GLY A 126 -23.50 2.05 -5.90
C GLY A 126 -22.12 1.59 -6.38
N ARG A 127 -21.43 0.76 -5.61
CA ARG A 127 -20.08 0.25 -5.90
C ARG A 127 -20.11 -1.27 -5.96
N ILE A 128 -19.33 -1.84 -6.88
CA ILE A 128 -19.15 -3.29 -6.99
C ILE A 128 -18.09 -3.71 -5.97
N ILE A 129 -18.46 -4.63 -5.10
CA ILE A 129 -17.58 -5.23 -4.10
C ILE A 129 -17.31 -6.66 -4.54
N HIS A 130 -16.06 -6.95 -4.90
CA HIS A 130 -15.68 -8.30 -5.28
C HIS A 130 -15.34 -9.11 -4.04
N ARG A 131 -15.83 -10.35 -3.96
CA ARG A 131 -15.61 -11.25 -2.84
C ARG A 131 -14.82 -12.48 -3.27
N LEU A 132 -13.78 -12.81 -2.50
CA LEU A 132 -12.94 -13.97 -2.73
C LEU A 132 -12.78 -14.79 -1.44
N GLU A 133 -12.38 -16.04 -1.60
CA GLU A 133 -11.80 -16.87 -0.54
C GLU A 133 -10.36 -17.22 -0.90
N GLY A 134 -9.47 -17.21 0.09
CA GLY A 134 -8.07 -17.58 -0.11
C GLY A 134 -7.27 -17.43 1.16
N LEU A 135 -6.15 -18.15 1.26
CA LEU A 135 -5.22 -18.02 2.40
C LEU A 135 -5.85 -18.16 3.80
N GLY A 136 -7.00 -18.83 3.91
CA GLY A 136 -7.74 -19.01 5.17
C GLY A 136 -8.65 -17.85 5.56
N GLN A 137 -8.82 -16.84 4.70
CA GLN A 137 -9.64 -15.65 4.95
C GLN A 137 -10.65 -15.39 3.82
N VAL A 138 -11.68 -14.62 4.16
CA VAL A 138 -12.54 -13.97 3.17
C VAL A 138 -11.84 -12.69 2.75
N HIS A 139 -11.80 -12.42 1.45
CA HIS A 139 -11.24 -11.19 0.92
C HIS A 139 -12.29 -10.37 0.22
N PHE A 140 -12.16 -9.05 0.33
CA PHE A 140 -12.93 -8.10 -0.42
C PHE A 140 -12.01 -7.09 -1.09
N TYR A 141 -12.36 -6.66 -2.29
CA TYR A 141 -11.72 -5.53 -2.92
C TYR A 141 -12.69 -4.70 -3.73
N PHE A 142 -12.44 -3.39 -3.74
CA PHE A 142 -13.29 -2.39 -4.38
C PHE A 142 -12.56 -1.05 -4.51
N GLN A 143 -13.18 -0.14 -5.26
CA GLN A 143 -12.72 1.23 -5.44
C GLN A 143 -13.50 2.23 -4.56
N SER A 144 -12.80 3.23 -4.01
CA SER A 144 -13.38 4.43 -3.40
C SER A 144 -12.62 5.67 -3.88
N GLY A 145 -13.25 6.47 -4.76
CA GLY A 145 -12.56 7.58 -5.44
C GLY A 145 -11.33 7.09 -6.20
N ASN A 146 -10.16 7.68 -5.92
CA ASN A 146 -8.89 7.24 -6.49
C ASN A 146 -8.17 6.16 -5.65
N LEU A 147 -8.84 5.59 -4.65
CA LEU A 147 -8.30 4.53 -3.80
C LEU A 147 -8.78 3.15 -4.28
N VAL A 148 -7.88 2.18 -4.20
CA VAL A 148 -8.21 0.75 -4.25
C VAL A 148 -8.01 0.17 -2.87
N ILE A 149 -9.06 -0.48 -2.35
CA ILE A 149 -9.08 -1.11 -1.04
C ILE A 149 -9.13 -2.61 -1.28
N TRP A 150 -8.22 -3.34 -0.66
CA TRP A 150 -8.27 -4.78 -0.52
C TRP A 150 -8.15 -5.13 0.96
N PHE A 151 -8.97 -6.04 1.47
CA PHE A 151 -8.75 -6.57 2.81
C PHE A 151 -9.10 -8.05 2.92
N GLY A 152 -8.28 -8.77 3.70
CA GLY A 152 -8.56 -10.13 4.15
C GLY A 152 -9.05 -10.11 5.58
N VAL A 153 -10.03 -10.95 5.89
CA VAL A 153 -10.69 -11.01 7.20
C VAL A 153 -11.12 -12.43 7.53
N ASP A 154 -10.97 -12.81 8.79
CA ASP A 154 -11.53 -14.05 9.33
C ASP A 154 -13.05 -14.08 9.09
N SER A 155 -13.58 -15.22 8.63
CA SER A 155 -14.96 -15.32 8.14
C SER A 155 -16.02 -14.87 9.16
N GLU A 156 -15.77 -15.07 10.46
CA GLU A 156 -16.65 -14.66 11.56
C GLU A 156 -16.80 -13.13 11.69
N LEU A 157 -15.82 -12.36 11.18
CA LEU A 157 -15.79 -10.90 11.24
C LEU A 157 -16.16 -10.23 9.91
N ALA A 158 -16.32 -11.01 8.83
CA ALA A 158 -16.33 -10.51 7.46
C ALA A 158 -17.40 -9.45 7.19
N ASP A 159 -18.65 -9.73 7.53
CA ASP A 159 -19.78 -8.83 7.23
C ASP A 159 -19.67 -7.52 8.02
N GLN A 160 -19.27 -7.61 9.30
CA GLN A 160 -19.09 -6.43 10.15
C GLN A 160 -17.92 -5.58 9.67
N ALA A 161 -16.79 -6.21 9.33
CA ALA A 161 -15.62 -5.52 8.81
C ALA A 161 -15.94 -4.83 7.48
N LEU A 162 -16.65 -5.50 6.57
CA LEU A 162 -17.05 -4.93 5.28
C LEU A 162 -17.86 -3.65 5.43
N VAL A 163 -18.91 -3.67 6.27
CA VAL A 163 -19.73 -2.47 6.50
C VAL A 163 -18.87 -1.31 7.03
N GLN A 164 -18.01 -1.56 8.01
CA GLN A 164 -17.17 -0.51 8.60
C GLN A 164 -16.11 0.03 7.62
N VAL A 165 -15.55 -0.83 6.77
CA VAL A 165 -14.59 -0.43 5.74
C VAL A 165 -15.30 0.42 4.67
N LEU A 166 -16.51 0.04 4.26
CA LEU A 166 -17.31 0.82 3.28
C LEU A 166 -17.76 2.18 3.82
N ASP A 167 -18.05 2.28 5.11
CA ASP A 167 -18.39 3.54 5.78
C ASP A 167 -17.16 4.45 5.91
N TYR A 168 -15.98 3.87 6.17
CA TYR A 168 -14.74 4.61 6.35
C TYR A 168 -14.16 5.13 5.01
N TYR A 169 -14.32 4.34 3.93
CA TYR A 169 -13.94 4.71 2.58
C TYR A 169 -15.21 4.85 1.72
N PRO A 170 -15.87 6.02 1.70
CA PRO A 170 -17.14 6.23 0.99
C PRO A 170 -17.03 6.24 -0.53
#